data_AF-A0A520GSS6-F1
#
_entry.id   AF-A0A520GSS6-F1
#
_cell.length_a   1.000
_cell.length_b   1.000
_cell.length_c   1.000
_cell.angle_alpha   90.00
_cell.angle_beta   90.00
_cell.angle_gamma   90.00
#
_symmetry.space_group_name_H-M   'P 1'
#
loop_
_entity.id
_entity.type
_entity.pdbx_description
1 polymer ?
#
loop_
_entity_poly.entity_id
_entity_poly.type
_entity_poly.pdbx_seq_one_letter_code
_entity_poly.pdbx_strand_id
1 'polypeptide(L)'
;MAQKQQANYADIVLSCLEEQYLRREIMLDHHSLIRIISGEMKVTQADDSYTFVAGDTLLLPKNQLSMVTKKPKDGRYFKSVMMTFTTDRLKALYASDRFRSLKPHTHKI
;
A
#
# COMPACT_ATOMS: atom_id res chain seq x y z
N MET A 1 -13.37 -8.27 20.00
CA MET A 1 -14.05 -7.90 18.75
C MET A 1 -13.42 -6.62 18.24
N ALA A 2 -12.43 -6.69 17.34
CA ALA A 2 -11.79 -5.49 16.80
C ALA A 2 -12.76 -4.84 15.79
N GLN A 3 -13.35 -3.71 16.16
CA GLN A 3 -14.19 -2.94 15.27
C GLN A 3 -13.32 -2.32 14.17
N LYS A 4 -13.55 -2.73 12.93
CA LYS A 4 -12.89 -2.17 11.75
C LYS A 4 -13.42 -0.75 11.53
N GLN A 5 -12.72 0.25 12.06
CA GLN A 5 -12.95 1.64 11.68
C GLN A 5 -12.32 1.89 10.31
N GLN A 6 -13.17 2.15 9.33
CA GLN A 6 -12.74 2.65 8.04
C GLN A 6 -12.35 4.11 8.23
N ALA A 7 -11.05 4.40 8.19
CA ALA A 7 -10.57 5.77 8.22
C ALA A 7 -10.86 6.42 6.86
N ASN A 8 -12.07 6.95 6.69
CA ASN A 8 -12.49 7.65 5.47
C ASN A 8 -11.68 8.94 5.20
N TYR A 9 -10.73 9.29 6.07
CA TYR A 9 -9.97 10.56 6.06
C TYR A 9 -8.48 10.41 6.37
N ALA A 10 -7.94 9.19 6.47
CA ALA A 10 -6.53 9.01 6.81
C ALA A 10 -5.68 8.71 5.58
N ASP A 11 -4.75 9.62 5.28
CA ASP A 11 -3.69 9.41 4.27
C ASP A 11 -2.76 8.24 4.64
N ILE A 12 -2.74 7.82 5.92
CA ILE A 12 -1.92 6.71 6.40
C ILE A 12 -2.81 5.76 7.21
N VAL A 13 -2.87 4.50 6.80
CA VAL A 13 -3.70 3.47 7.41
C VAL A 13 -2.83 2.29 7.85
N LEU A 14 -2.96 1.90 9.11
CA LEU A 14 -2.45 0.63 9.61
C LEU A 14 -3.50 -0.46 9.33
N SER A 15 -3.17 -1.43 8.48
CA SER A 15 -4.03 -2.58 8.21
C SER A 15 -3.53 -3.77 9.04
N CYS A 16 -4.37 -4.25 9.94
CA CYS A 16 -4.19 -5.50 10.68
C CYS A 16 -5.33 -6.44 10.32
N LEU A 17 -5.01 -7.66 9.89
CA LEU A 17 -6.00 -8.69 9.62
C LEU A 17 -5.72 -9.87 10.55
N GLU A 18 -6.56 -10.00 11.57
CA GLU A 18 -6.55 -11.12 12.51
C GLU A 18 -7.24 -12.37 11.93
N GLU A 19 -8.04 -12.20 10.88
CA GLU A 19 -8.61 -13.32 10.13
C GLU A 19 -7.52 -14.10 9.39
N GLN A 20 -7.77 -15.39 9.15
CA GLN A 20 -6.82 -16.26 8.45
C GLN A 20 -6.68 -15.91 6.96
N TYR A 21 -7.65 -15.23 6.36
CA TYR A 21 -7.63 -14.96 4.93
C TYR A 21 -8.63 -13.88 4.54
N LEU A 22 -8.19 -12.92 3.74
CA LEU A 22 -9.04 -11.92 3.10
C LEU A 22 -8.73 -11.90 1.62
N ARG A 23 -9.77 -11.90 0.78
CA ARG A 23 -9.67 -11.65 -0.66
C ARG A 23 -10.71 -10.63 -1.06
N ARG A 24 -10.29 -9.55 -1.71
CA ARG A 24 -11.17 -8.48 -2.19
C ARG A 24 -10.64 -7.88 -3.48
N GLU A 25 -11.56 -7.49 -4.35
CA GLU A 25 -11.28 -6.61 -5.46
C GLU A 25 -11.32 -5.17 -4.96
N ILE A 26 -10.32 -4.39 -5.36
CA ILE A 26 -10.20 -2.97 -5.02
C ILE A 26 -9.82 -2.16 -6.25
N MET A 27 -10.28 -0.92 -6.27
CA MET A 27 -9.79 0.13 -7.15
C MET A 27 -9.61 1.38 -6.28
N LEU A 28 -8.43 1.99 -6.35
CA LEU A 28 -8.08 3.13 -5.52
C LEU A 28 -8.17 4.43 -6.33
N ASP A 29 -8.72 5.49 -5.76
CA ASP A 29 -8.79 6.80 -6.43
C ASP A 29 -7.42 7.49 -6.54
N HIS A 30 -6.47 7.06 -5.71
CA HIS A 30 -5.13 7.62 -5.59
C HIS A 30 -4.09 6.50 -5.51
N HIS A 31 -2.85 6.82 -5.88
CA HIS A 31 -1.76 5.86 -5.75
C HIS A 31 -1.47 5.63 -4.27
N SER A 32 -1.21 4.38 -3.89
CA SER A 32 -0.93 4.04 -2.49
C SER A 32 0.33 3.21 -2.37
N LEU A 33 1.26 3.65 -1.51
CA LEU A 33 2.44 2.88 -1.12
C LEU A 33 2.07 1.98 0.05
N ILE A 34 2.45 0.71 0.00
CA ILE A 34 2.19 -0.26 1.06
C ILE A 34 3.51 -0.88 1.49
N ARG A 35 3.76 -0.91 2.80
CA ARG A 35 4.86 -1.64 3.43
C ARG A 35 4.29 -2.83 4.20
N ILE A 36 4.73 -4.03 3.87
CA ILE A 36 4.31 -5.24 4.59
C ILE A 36 5.17 -5.36 5.86
N ILE A 37 4.51 -5.42 7.02
CA ILE A 37 5.15 -5.63 8.33
C ILE A 37 5.22 -7.12 8.65
N SER A 38 4.13 -7.85 8.42
CA SER A 38 4.04 -9.30 8.65
C SER A 38 2.92 -9.92 7.82
N GLY A 39 2.97 -11.25 7.66
CA GLY A 39 2.05 -11.98 6.81
C GLY A 39 2.44 -11.90 5.33
N GLU A 40 1.47 -12.22 4.46
CA GLU A 40 1.64 -12.21 3.01
C GLU A 40 0.48 -11.47 2.34
N MET A 41 0.81 -10.68 1.32
CA MET A 41 -0.14 -10.05 0.43
C MET A 41 0.14 -10.49 -1.00
N LYS A 42 -0.89 -10.98 -1.70
CA LYS A 42 -0.85 -11.22 -3.14
C LYS A 42 -1.69 -10.16 -3.84
N VAL A 43 -1.15 -9.58 -4.90
CA VAL A 43 -1.83 -8.63 -5.77
C VAL A 43 -1.86 -9.22 -7.17
N THR A 44 -3.06 -9.33 -7.73
CA THR A 44 -3.27 -9.77 -9.12
C THR A 44 -3.88 -8.62 -9.91
N GLN A 45 -3.27 -8.29 -11.05
CA GLN A 45 -3.64 -7.19 -11.94
C GLN A 45 -3.54 -7.69 -13.38
N ALA A 46 -4.64 -7.63 -14.13
CA ALA A 46 -4.72 -8.23 -15.47
C ALA A 46 -4.17 -9.68 -15.46
N ASP A 47 -3.10 -9.95 -16.19
CA ASP A 47 -2.50 -11.27 -16.33
C ASP A 47 -1.38 -11.55 -15.31
N ASP A 48 -0.96 -10.53 -14.56
CA ASP A 48 0.17 -10.64 -13.64
C ASP A 48 -0.25 -10.82 -12.18
N SER A 49 0.61 -11.52 -11.43
CA SER A 49 0.43 -11.74 -10.00
C SER A 49 1.74 -11.60 -9.24
N TYR A 50 1.70 -10.79 -8.19
CA TYR A 50 2.85 -10.48 -7.36
C TYR A 50 2.56 -10.84 -5.91
N THR A 51 3.52 -11.49 -5.26
CA THR A 51 3.42 -11.86 -3.84
C THR A 51 4.43 -11.06 -3.06
N PHE A 52 3.97 -10.41 -2.00
CA PHE A 52 4.74 -9.55 -1.12
C PHE A 52 4.68 -10.09 0.30
N VAL A 53 5.84 -10.14 0.96
CA VAL A 53 6.04 -10.67 2.31
C VAL A 53 6.60 -9.59 3.22
N ALA A 54 6.80 -9.92 4.50
CA ALA A 54 7.36 -8.99 5.49
C ALA A 54 8.65 -8.32 4.98
N GLY A 55 8.70 -6.99 5.02
CA GLY A 55 9.81 -6.19 4.52
C GLY A 55 9.64 -5.68 3.10
N ASP A 56 8.72 -6.24 2.31
CA ASP A 56 8.47 -5.75 0.97
C ASP A 56 7.69 -4.43 0.98
N THR A 57 7.96 -3.60 -0.02
CA THR A 57 7.22 -2.38 -0.31
C THR A 57 6.68 -2.44 -1.73
N LEU A 58 5.40 -2.08 -1.91
CA LEU A 58 4.76 -2.00 -3.21
C LEU A 58 4.03 -0.68 -3.41
N LEU A 59 3.84 -0.29 -4.67
CA LEU A 59 2.96 0.80 -5.06
C LEU A 59 1.74 0.21 -5.74
N LEU A 60 0.55 0.44 -5.18
CA LEU A 60 -0.70 0.17 -5.88
C LEU A 60 -1.07 1.39 -6.74
N PRO A 61 -1.23 1.21 -8.06
CA PRO A 61 -1.64 2.27 -8.96
C PRO A 61 -3.10 2.68 -8.74
N LYS A 62 -3.39 3.98 -8.92
CA LYS A 62 -4.76 4.50 -8.93
C LYS A 62 -5.52 4.01 -10.15
N ASN A 63 -6.85 3.93 -10.05
CA ASN A 63 -7.78 3.60 -11.13
C ASN A 63 -7.47 2.27 -11.83
N GLN A 64 -6.78 1.35 -11.15
CA GLN A 64 -6.46 0.03 -11.66
C GLN A 64 -7.13 -1.03 -10.80
N LEU A 65 -8.04 -1.79 -11.42
CA LEU A 65 -8.70 -2.91 -10.76
C LEU A 65 -7.66 -3.94 -10.35
N SER A 66 -7.62 -4.24 -9.06
CA SER A 66 -6.66 -5.15 -8.47
C SER A 66 -7.38 -6.11 -7.56
N MET A 67 -7.07 -7.40 -7.67
CA MET A 67 -7.49 -8.39 -6.69
C MET A 67 -6.40 -8.50 -5.63
N VAL A 68 -6.77 -8.24 -4.38
CA VAL A 68 -5.86 -8.29 -3.23
C VAL A 68 -6.26 -9.45 -2.33
N THR A 69 -5.29 -10.30 -2.05
CA THR A 69 -5.36 -11.35 -1.04
C THR A 69 -4.41 -11.03 0.09
N LYS A 70 -4.86 -11.11 1.34
CA LYS A 70 -4.05 -10.94 2.56
C LYS A 70 -4.24 -12.17 3.44
N LYS A 71 -3.14 -12.71 3.97
CA LYS A 71 -3.19 -13.87 4.88
C LYS A 71 -2.03 -13.86 5.88
N PRO A 72 -2.19 -14.51 7.05
CA PRO A 72 -1.09 -14.81 7.94
C PRO A 72 0.01 -15.63 7.24
N LYS A 73 1.23 -15.47 7.72
CA LYS A 73 2.40 -16.24 7.28
C LYS A 73 3.36 -16.34 8.47
N ASP A 74 4.03 -17.48 8.60
CA ASP A 74 5.01 -17.76 9.65
C ASP A 74 4.45 -17.54 11.07
N GLY A 75 3.20 -17.96 11.30
CA GLY A 75 2.50 -17.82 12.57
C GLY A 75 2.11 -16.38 12.96
N ARG A 76 2.29 -15.41 12.06
CA ARG A 76 1.98 -14.00 12.31
C ARG A 76 0.82 -13.52 11.45
N TYR A 77 -0.11 -12.81 12.07
CA TYR A 77 -1.19 -12.11 11.37
C TYR A 77 -0.65 -11.14 10.32
N PHE A 78 -1.47 -10.88 9.30
CA PHE A 78 -1.11 -9.90 8.29
C PHE A 78 -1.16 -8.48 8.88
N LYS A 79 -0.06 -7.75 8.73
CA LYS A 79 0.07 -6.34 9.11
C LYS A 79 0.77 -5.55 8.02
N SER A 80 0.26 -4.36 7.72
CA SER A 80 0.90 -3.44 6.77
C SER A 80 0.59 -1.99 7.11
N VAL A 81 1.46 -1.08 6.69
CA VAL A 81 1.15 0.36 6.61
C VAL A 81 0.89 0.71 5.17
N MET A 82 -0.21 1.40 4.91
CA MET A 82 -0.54 1.97 3.61
C MET A 82 -0.52 3.49 3.71
N MET A 83 0.13 4.14 2.75
CA MET A 83 0.13 5.59 2.59
C MET A 83 -0.48 5.95 1.24
N THR A 84 -1.51 6.78 1.22
CA THR A 84 -2.19 7.24 0.01
C THR A 84 -1.63 8.59 -0.40
N PHE A 85 -1.26 8.71 -1.67
CA PHE A 85 -0.73 9.96 -2.25
C PHE A 85 -1.83 10.68 -3.01
N THR A 86 -2.54 11.57 -2.33
CA THR A 86 -3.54 12.43 -2.98
C THR A 86 -2.86 13.32 -4.02
N THR A 87 -3.56 13.56 -5.13
CA THR A 87 -3.04 14.41 -6.23
C THR A 87 -2.65 15.80 -5.72
N ASP A 88 -3.47 16.40 -4.85
CA ASP A 88 -3.25 17.75 -4.35
C ASP A 88 -2.01 17.83 -3.46
N ARG A 89 -1.79 16.83 -2.60
CA ARG A 89 -0.59 16.74 -1.76
C ARG A 89 0.67 16.58 -2.59
N LEU A 90 0.63 15.74 -3.64
CA LEU A 90 1.75 15.61 -4.55
C LEU A 90 2.04 16.93 -5.29
N LYS A 91 1.01 17.58 -5.85
CA LYS A 91 1.18 18.89 -6.50
C LYS A 91 1.80 19.93 -5.57
N ALA A 92 1.30 20.04 -4.34
CA ALA A 92 1.84 20.94 -3.34
C ALA A 92 3.31 20.63 -3.01
N LEU A 93 3.67 19.35 -2.87
CA LEU A 93 5.04 18.92 -2.65
C LEU A 93 5.96 19.32 -3.81
N TYR A 94 5.57 19.02 -5.05
CA TYR A 94 6.37 19.32 -6.25
C TYR A 94 6.48 20.82 -6.54
N ALA A 95 5.48 21.62 -6.14
CA ALA A 95 5.54 23.07 -6.24
C ALA A 95 6.41 23.71 -5.15
N SER A 96 6.74 22.99 -4.07
CA SER A 96 7.53 23.54 -2.96
C SER A 96 9.02 23.62 -3.29
N ASP A 97 9.67 24.71 -2.87
CA ASP A 97 11.12 24.89 -3.06
C ASP A 97 11.96 23.82 -2.36
N ARG A 98 11.39 23.14 -1.36
CA ARG A 98 12.00 21.99 -0.66
C ARG A 98 12.25 20.81 -1.58
N PHE A 99 11.40 20.57 -2.57
CA PHE A 99 11.61 19.46 -3.50
C PHE A 99 12.70 19.79 -4.53
N ARG A 100 12.81 21.06 -4.94
CA ARG A 100 13.82 21.53 -5.91
C ARG A 100 15.26 21.40 -5.40
N SER A 101 15.46 21.36 -4.08
CA SER A 101 16.79 21.19 -3.46
C SER A 101 17.19 19.73 -3.22
N LEU A 102 16.31 18.75 -3.51
CA LEU A 102 16.67 17.33 -3.44
C LEU A 102 17.65 17.01 -4.56
N LYS A 103 18.90 16.71 -4.20
CA LYS A 103 19.89 16.23 -5.17
C LYS A 103 19.35 14.94 -5.82
N PRO A 104 19.40 14.81 -7.16
CA PRO A 104 18.99 13.59 -7.84
C PRO A 104 19.69 12.39 -7.18
N HIS A 105 18.92 11.42 -6.67
CA HIS A 105 19.48 10.17 -6.20
C HIS A 105 19.91 9.35 -7.42
N THR A 106 21.22 9.27 -7.65
CA THR A 106 21.77 8.41 -8.70
C THR A 106 21.79 6.98 -8.19
N HIS A 107 20.75 6.20 -8.49
CA HIS A 107 20.83 4.76 -8.32
C HIS A 107 21.64 4.20 -9.48
N LYS A 108 22.78 3.57 -9.19
CA LYS A 108 23.53 2.82 -10.21
C LYS A 108 22.72 1.58 -10.54
N ILE A 109 22.24 1.51 -11.78
CA ILE A 109 21.66 0.30 -12.38
C ILE A 109 22.80 -0.65 -12.73
#